data_AF-A0A2M7MTY5-F1
#
_entry.id   AF-A0A2M7MTY5-F1
#
_cell.length_a   1.000
_cell.length_b   1.000
_cell.length_c   1.000
_cell.angle_alpha   90.00
_cell.angle_beta   90.00
_cell.angle_gamma   90.00
#
_symmetry.space_group_name_H-M   'P 1'
#
loop_
_entity.id
_entity.type
_entity.pdbx_description
1 polymer ?
#
loop_
_entity_poly.entity_id
_entity_poly.type
_entity_poly.pdbx_seq_one_letter_code
_entity_poly.pdbx_strand_id
1 'polypeptide(L)'
;MATSVRLPNRVEQALAAYCVETQRSKSEVIIELLEQRFSLAESEATPYERAEAAGFIGCVEGAEPVSGGYKKRAQSAIAAKHGRA
;
A
#
# COMPACT_ATOMS: atom_id res chain seq x y z
N MET A 1 -25.66 12.80 -1.36
CA MET A 1 -26.03 13.39 -0.04
C MET A 1 -25.34 14.73 0.09
N ALA A 2 -25.98 15.74 0.71
CA ALA A 2 -25.35 17.03 0.95
C ALA A 2 -24.73 17.06 2.35
N THR A 3 -23.43 17.35 2.45
CA THR A 3 -22.72 17.55 3.71
C THR A 3 -22.46 19.04 3.91
N SER A 4 -22.61 19.53 5.14
CA SER A 4 -22.34 20.93 5.47
C SER A 4 -21.30 21.01 6.58
N VAL A 5 -20.31 21.88 6.40
CA VAL A 5 -19.21 22.08 7.34
C VAL A 5 -18.91 23.57 7.47
N ARG A 6 -18.47 23.99 8.67
CA ARG A 6 -17.99 25.34 8.91
C ARG A 6 -16.51 25.41 8.57
N LEU A 7 -16.13 26.28 7.63
CA LEU A 7 -14.74 26.54 7.31
C LEU A 7 -14.23 27.75 8.10
N PRO A 8 -12.98 27.73 8.62
CA PRO A 8 -12.35 28.93 9.14
C PRO A 8 -12.22 30.01 8.06
N ASN A 9 -12.42 31.28 8.41
CA ASN A 9 -12.40 32.40 7.45
C ASN A 9 -11.15 32.44 6.56
N ARG A 10 -9.97 32.14 7.12
CA ARG A 10 -8.71 32.09 6.36
C ARG A 10 -8.75 31.03 5.25
N VAL A 11 -9.36 29.88 5.52
CA VAL A 11 -9.47 28.77 4.56
C VAL A 11 -10.48 29.13 3.47
N GLU A 12 -11.61 29.74 3.83
CA GLU A 12 -12.61 30.16 2.85
C GLU A 12 -12.07 31.23 1.88
N GLN A 13 -11.28 32.19 2.38
CA GLN A 13 -10.63 33.21 1.55
C GLN A 13 -9.62 32.58 0.58
N ALA A 14 -8.78 31.66 1.07
CA ALA A 14 -7.81 30.95 0.22
C ALA A 14 -8.50 30.11 -0.86
N LEU A 15 -9.57 29.40 -0.49
CA LEU A 15 -10.37 28.63 -1.43
C LEU A 15 -11.01 29.53 -2.50
N ALA A 16 -11.55 30.68 -2.12
CA ALA A 16 -12.14 31.62 -3.07
C ALA A 16 -11.11 32.16 -4.07
N ALA A 17 -9.92 32.53 -3.60
CA ALA A 17 -8.82 32.97 -4.48
C ALA A 17 -8.42 31.89 -5.48
N TYR A 18 -8.24 30.65 -4.99
CA TYR A 18 -7.91 29.50 -5.84
C TYR A 18 -8.99 29.20 -6.89
N CYS A 19 -10.26 29.29 -6.52
CA CYS A 19 -11.38 29.07 -7.45
C CYS A 19 -11.40 30.10 -8.58
N VAL A 20 -11.07 31.37 -8.29
CA VAL A 20 -10.97 32.44 -9.29
C VAL A 20 -9.81 32.18 -10.25
N GLU A 21 -8.64 31.81 -9.71
CA GLU A 21 -7.45 31.52 -10.50
C GLU A 21 -7.67 30.32 -11.44
N THR A 22 -8.26 29.25 -10.92
CA THR A 22 -8.45 28.00 -11.67
C THR A 22 -9.72 27.97 -12.53
N GLN A 23 -10.61 28.96 -12.38
CA GLN A 23 -11.94 29.00 -13.02
C GLN A 23 -12.80 27.77 -12.67
N ARG A 24 -12.67 27.26 -11.44
CA ARG A 24 -13.37 26.06 -10.95
C ARG A 24 -14.34 26.41 -9.85
N SER A 25 -15.37 25.58 -9.70
CA SER A 25 -16.37 25.80 -8.65
C SER A 25 -15.83 25.39 -7.28
N LYS A 26 -16.30 26.04 -6.21
CA LYS A 26 -15.92 25.69 -4.82
C LYS A 26 -16.20 24.21 -4.51
N SER A 27 -17.36 23.71 -4.92
CA SER A 27 -17.75 22.33 -4.67
C SER A 27 -16.84 21.34 -5.38
N GLU A 28 -16.51 21.59 -6.64
CA GLU A 28 -15.61 20.75 -7.43
C GLU A 28 -14.21 20.67 -6.80
N VAL A 29 -13.65 21.81 -6.41
CA VAL A 29 -12.34 21.87 -5.74
C VAL A 29 -12.36 21.13 -4.41
N ILE A 30 -13.41 21.31 -3.60
CA ILE A 30 -13.52 20.61 -2.31
C ILE A 30 -13.64 19.11 -2.52
N ILE A 31 -14.49 18.67 -3.45
CA ILE A 31 -14.70 17.24 -3.73
C ILE A 31 -13.38 16.61 -4.17
N GLU A 32 -12.69 17.19 -5.14
CA GLU A 32 -11.42 16.64 -5.63
C GLU A 32 -10.36 16.58 -4.53
N LEU A 33 -10.21 17.63 -3.71
CA LEU A 33 -9.23 17.61 -2.62
C LEU A 33 -9.54 16.54 -1.57
N LEU A 34 -10.83 16.30 -1.29
CA LEU A 34 -11.25 15.23 -0.38
C LEU A 34 -11.02 13.86 -1.02
N GLU A 35 -11.39 13.67 -2.28
CA GLU A 35 -11.14 12.42 -3.03
C GLU A 35 -9.65 12.12 -3.09
N GLN A 36 -8.79 13.08 -3.46
CA GLN A 36 -7.34 12.88 -3.43
C GLN A 36 -6.86 12.50 -2.02
N ARG A 37 -7.38 13.14 -0.97
CA ARG A 37 -6.94 12.85 0.40
C ARG A 37 -7.35 11.46 0.88
N PHE A 38 -8.55 10.99 0.52
CA PHE A 38 -9.10 9.73 1.01
C PHE A 38 -8.89 8.56 0.05
N SER A 39 -8.95 8.76 -1.27
CA SER A 39 -8.69 7.72 -2.27
C SER A 39 -7.21 7.35 -2.35
N LEU A 40 -6.27 8.29 -2.09
CA LEU A 40 -4.86 7.92 -1.90
C LEU A 40 -4.63 7.11 -0.61
N ALA A 41 -5.55 7.17 0.36
CA ALA A 41 -5.48 6.35 1.56
C ALA A 41 -6.08 4.94 1.35
N GLU A 42 -6.91 4.72 0.32
CA GLU A 42 -7.58 3.44 0.06
C GLU A 42 -6.73 2.43 -0.72
N SER A 43 -5.58 2.83 -1.25
CA SER A 43 -4.60 1.89 -1.83
C SER A 43 -3.34 1.82 -0.98
N GLU A 44 -3.51 1.64 0.33
CA GLU A 44 -2.43 1.03 1.09
C GLU A 44 -2.35 -0.44 0.70
N ALA A 45 -1.43 -0.73 -0.24
CA ALA A 45 -0.93 -2.07 -0.45
C ALA A 45 -0.82 -2.77 0.91
N THR A 46 -1.38 -3.97 1.00
CA THR A 46 -1.41 -4.71 2.27
C THR A 46 0.03 -4.80 2.82
N PRO A 47 0.21 -4.94 4.14
CA PRO A 47 1.54 -5.14 4.70
C PRO A 47 2.33 -6.26 3.99
N TYR A 48 1.64 -7.29 3.47
CA TYR A 48 2.21 -8.34 2.63
C TYR A 48 2.72 -7.81 1.28
N GLU A 49 1.89 -7.09 0.53
CA GLU A 49 2.26 -6.53 -0.79
C GLU A 49 3.41 -5.52 -0.68
N ARG A 50 3.45 -4.71 0.40
CA ARG A 50 4.60 -3.83 0.69
C ARG A 50 5.87 -4.62 0.99
N ALA A 51 5.75 -5.73 1.72
CA ALA A 51 6.88 -6.57 2.06
C ALA A 51 7.43 -7.33 0.83
N GLU A 52 6.54 -7.80 -0.04
CA GLU A 52 6.90 -8.42 -1.33
C GLU A 52 7.62 -7.43 -2.25
N ALA A 53 7.06 -6.22 -2.45
CA ALA A 53 7.67 -5.18 -3.29
C ALA A 53 9.04 -4.71 -2.78
N ALA A 54 9.25 -4.69 -1.46
CA ALA A 54 10.54 -4.35 -0.85
C ALA A 54 11.54 -5.52 -0.79
N GLY A 55 11.14 -6.72 -1.22
CA GLY A 55 12.01 -7.90 -1.23
C GLY A 55 12.31 -8.46 0.16
N PHE A 56 11.38 -8.33 1.12
CA PHE A 56 11.55 -8.93 2.44
C PHE A 56 11.62 -10.46 2.35
N ILE A 57 12.52 -11.04 3.16
CA ILE A 57 12.70 -12.48 3.29
C ILE A 57 11.38 -13.13 3.74
N GLY A 58 10.88 -14.07 2.95
CA GLY A 58 9.63 -14.81 3.24
C GLY A 58 8.38 -14.30 2.53
N CYS A 59 8.46 -13.18 1.83
CA CYS A 59 7.36 -12.61 1.02
C CYS A 59 7.57 -12.78 -0.49
N VAL A 60 8.64 -13.46 -0.90
CA VAL A 60 8.98 -13.71 -2.30
C VAL A 60 8.83 -15.19 -2.61
N GLU A 61 8.20 -15.53 -3.74
CA GLU A 61 8.20 -16.89 -4.25
C GLU A 61 9.61 -17.29 -4.68
N GLY A 62 10.13 -18.37 -4.10
CA GLY A 62 11.37 -18.99 -4.54
C GLY A 62 11.12 -19.88 -5.76
N ALA A 63 12.13 -20.01 -6.63
CA ALA A 63 12.06 -20.86 -7.84
C ALA A 63 11.74 -22.34 -7.54
N GLU A 64 12.02 -22.79 -6.32
CA GLU A 64 11.66 -24.13 -5.87
C GLU A 64 10.92 -24.07 -4.52
N PRO A 65 9.90 -24.92 -4.30
CA PRO A 65 9.20 -25.02 -3.02
C PRO A 65 10.12 -25.67 -1.98
N VAL A 66 10.89 -24.84 -1.27
CA VAL A 66 11.88 -25.30 -0.29
C VAL A 66 11.22 -25.94 0.93
N SER A 67 10.02 -25.46 1.30
CA SER A 67 9.27 -25.85 2.49
C SER A 67 8.66 -27.26 2.40
N GLY A 68 8.30 -27.75 1.21
CA GLY A 68 7.70 -29.09 1.05
C GLY A 68 8.69 -30.23 1.25
N GLY A 69 9.97 -29.99 0.94
CA GLY A 69 11.01 -31.03 0.88
C GLY A 69 12.13 -30.91 1.92
N TYR A 70 12.13 -29.90 2.80
CA TYR A 70 13.28 -29.62 3.66
C TYR A 70 13.67 -30.78 4.57
N LYS A 71 12.70 -31.50 5.15
CA LYS A 71 12.98 -32.65 6.04
C LYS A 71 13.68 -33.78 5.29
N LYS A 72 13.19 -34.12 4.08
CA LYS A 72 13.80 -35.17 3.25
C LYS A 72 15.21 -34.77 2.82
N ARG A 73 15.41 -33.53 2.38
CA ARG A 73 16.75 -33.02 2.01
C ARG A 73 17.72 -33.02 3.19
N ALA A 74 17.27 -32.60 4.38
CA ALA A 74 18.09 -32.66 5.59
C ALA A 74 18.46 -34.10 5.95
N GLN A 75 17.51 -35.03 5.89
CA GLN A 75 17.76 -36.45 6.14
C GLN A 75 18.76 -37.04 5.14
N SER A 76 18.60 -36.76 3.84
CA SER A 76 19.55 -37.20 2.80
C SER A 76 20.95 -36.62 3.00
N ALA A 77 21.07 -35.34 3.37
CA ALA A 77 22.36 -34.71 3.64
C ALA A 77 23.06 -35.31 4.88
N ILE A 78 22.29 -35.60 5.93
CA ILE A 78 22.79 -36.26 7.15
C ILE A 78 23.23 -37.69 6.81
N ALA A 79 22.41 -38.46 6.08
CA ALA A 79 22.72 -39.82 5.65
C ALA A 79 24.02 -39.87 4.83
N ALA A 80 24.18 -38.97 3.85
CA ALA A 80 25.39 -38.83 3.05
C ALA A 80 26.63 -38.48 3.90
N LYS A 81 26.50 -37.52 4.84
CA LYS A 81 27.59 -37.13 5.75
C LYS A 81 28.05 -38.29 6.65
N HIS A 82 27.13 -39.14 7.08
CA HIS A 82 27.41 -40.26 7.98
C HIS A 82 27.67 -41.59 7.26
N GLY A 83 27.78 -41.59 5.92
CA GLY A 83 28.05 -42.81 5.13
C GLY A 83 26.96 -43.87 5.24
N ARG A 84 25.74 -43.48 5.62
CA ARG A 84 24.56 -44.35 5.70
C ARG A 84 23.71 -44.12 4.44
N ALA A 85 24.26 -44.47 3.28
CA ALA A 85 23.52 -44.48 2.03
C ALA A 85 22.69 -45.77 1.93
#